data_AF-A0A2M8DTI6-F1
#
_entry.id   AF-A0A2M8DTI6-F1
#
_cell.length_a   1.000
_cell.length_b   1.000
_cell.length_c   1.000
_cell.angle_alpha   90.00
_cell.angle_beta   90.00
_cell.angle_gamma   90.00
#
_symmetry.space_group_name_H-M   'P 1'
#
loop_
_entity.id
_entity.type
_entity.pdbx_description
1 polymer ?
#
loop_
_entity_poly.entity_id
_entity_poly.type
_entity_poly.pdbx_seq_one_letter_code
_entity_poly.pdbx_strand_id
1 'polypeptide(L)'
;MSNLSGKSEGVRGDGTKIGGTRVDLDGVCGADNKRCVTKDDGNGNRILDLKDGAVQWDRAGADNLSLADWLKTDEGQKMAGLTGGIQGAEGTLFGIPYAAGSWQDRLIEAFGGTHDMIGGKVSGLYDEQGNTRRERSGHEKIAHEVWSVVAVAPATPFAMAELLPPEVWKAISILLGAAK
;
A
#
# COMPACT_ATOMS: atom_id res chain seq x y z
N MET A 1 8.84 9.53 -2.78
CA MET A 1 7.75 8.53 -2.87
C MET A 1 6.82 8.77 -1.70
N SER A 2 5.52 8.77 -1.95
CA SER A 2 4.46 8.81 -0.94
C SER A 2 3.40 7.77 -1.29
N ASN A 3 2.48 7.51 -0.35
CA ASN A 3 1.34 6.63 -0.58
C ASN A 3 0.40 7.06 -1.74
N LEU A 4 0.60 8.25 -2.33
CA LEU A 4 -0.20 8.78 -3.44
C LEU A 4 0.61 8.95 -4.74
N SER A 5 1.92 8.73 -4.71
CA SER A 5 2.82 9.09 -5.83
C SER A 5 2.83 8.09 -7.00
N GLY A 6 2.07 6.99 -6.90
CA GLY A 6 2.03 5.96 -7.93
C GLY A 6 1.07 6.34 -9.06
N LYS A 7 1.30 5.80 -10.25
CA LYS A 7 0.44 6.07 -11.41
C LYS A 7 -0.80 5.18 -11.36
N SER A 8 -1.97 5.79 -11.53
CA SER A 8 -3.27 5.12 -11.65
C SER A 8 -4.26 6.05 -12.35
N GLU A 9 -5.33 5.51 -12.95
CA GLU A 9 -6.50 6.33 -13.31
C GLU A 9 -7.39 6.62 -12.09
N GLY A 10 -7.21 5.87 -11.00
CA GLY A 10 -8.09 5.90 -9.83
C GLY A 10 -9.43 5.22 -10.12
N VAL A 11 -10.11 4.76 -9.09
CA VAL A 11 -11.40 4.06 -9.26
C VAL A 11 -12.50 4.99 -9.82
N ARG A 12 -12.41 6.30 -9.53
CA ARG A 12 -13.36 7.33 -10.00
C ARG A 12 -12.81 8.23 -11.11
N GLY A 13 -11.67 7.88 -11.71
CA GLY A 13 -11.02 8.75 -12.68
C GLY A 13 -10.35 9.98 -12.07
N ASP A 14 -10.06 9.94 -10.76
CA ASP A 14 -9.41 11.04 -10.01
C ASP A 14 -7.87 11.02 -10.15
N GLY A 15 -7.31 10.06 -10.90
CA GLY A 15 -5.89 9.90 -11.14
C GLY A 15 -5.08 9.53 -9.90
N THR A 16 -5.74 9.17 -8.79
CA THR A 16 -5.07 8.92 -7.51
C THR A 16 -4.87 7.43 -7.29
N LYS A 17 -3.63 7.03 -7.04
CA LYS A 17 -3.31 5.67 -6.59
C LYS A 17 -3.45 5.58 -5.07
N ILE A 18 -4.47 4.85 -4.62
CA ILE A 18 -4.74 4.54 -3.22
C ILE A 18 -4.70 3.04 -2.92
N GLY A 19 -4.69 2.19 -3.95
CA GLY A 19 -4.61 0.74 -3.84
C GLY A 19 -3.18 0.22 -3.75
N GLY A 20 -2.99 -0.81 -2.91
CA GLY A 20 -1.71 -1.46 -2.65
C GLY A 20 -1.31 -1.41 -1.17
N THR A 21 -0.14 -1.95 -0.85
CA THR A 21 0.45 -1.90 0.48
C THR A 21 0.98 -0.50 0.79
N ARG A 22 0.56 0.07 1.94
CA ARG A 22 1.12 1.34 2.46
C ARG A 22 2.63 1.23 2.68
N VAL A 23 3.34 2.33 2.43
CA VAL A 23 4.80 2.40 2.62
C VAL A 23 5.18 1.94 4.02
N ASP A 24 6.15 1.01 4.12
CA ASP A 24 6.76 0.54 5.37
C ASP A 24 8.18 1.09 5.48
N LEU A 25 8.40 2.02 6.40
CA LEU A 25 9.70 2.67 6.55
C LEU A 25 10.79 1.72 7.06
N ASP A 26 10.45 0.66 7.79
CA ASP A 26 11.47 -0.34 8.17
C ASP A 26 11.88 -1.20 6.99
N GLY A 27 10.96 -1.46 6.07
CA GLY A 27 11.27 -2.13 4.83
C GLY A 27 12.08 -1.24 3.89
N VAL A 28 11.69 0.03 3.71
CA VAL A 28 12.39 0.98 2.84
C VAL A 28 13.75 1.39 3.43
N CYS A 29 13.79 1.90 4.66
CA CYS A 29 15.01 2.44 5.26
C CYS A 29 15.86 1.38 5.96
N GLY A 30 15.30 0.21 6.27
CA GLY A 30 15.89 -0.72 7.24
C GLY A 30 15.49 -0.35 8.67
N ALA A 31 15.47 -1.33 9.57
CA ALA A 31 15.18 -1.11 10.99
C ALA A 31 16.20 -0.17 11.67
N ASP A 32 17.42 -0.12 11.14
CA ASP A 32 18.51 0.77 11.56
C ASP A 32 18.59 2.08 10.75
N ASN A 33 17.62 2.33 9.87
CA ASN A 33 17.57 3.45 8.93
C ASN A 33 18.75 3.54 7.95
N LYS A 34 19.54 2.46 7.76
CA LYS A 34 20.77 2.52 6.95
C LYS A 34 20.57 3.04 5.52
N ARG A 35 19.40 2.80 4.90
CA ARG A 35 19.07 3.21 3.52
C ARG A 35 18.47 4.61 3.40
N CYS A 36 18.37 5.34 4.51
CA CYS A 36 17.78 6.67 4.55
C CYS A 36 18.70 7.65 5.27
N VAL A 37 18.59 8.93 4.91
CA VAL A 37 19.40 9.98 5.54
C VAL A 37 18.97 10.13 7.00
N THR A 38 19.97 10.14 7.89
CA THR A 38 19.77 10.28 9.33
C THR A 38 20.55 11.46 9.88
N LYS A 39 20.07 12.03 10.98
CA LYS A 39 20.75 13.04 11.79
C LYS A 39 20.75 12.65 13.26
N ASP A 40 21.65 13.24 14.02
CA ASP A 40 21.66 13.13 15.48
C ASP A 40 20.52 14.00 16.06
N ASP A 41 19.78 13.46 17.02
CA ASP A 41 18.73 14.19 17.75
C ASP A 41 19.27 15.11 18.85
N GLY A 42 20.59 15.14 19.05
CA GLY A 42 21.28 15.87 20.12
C GLY A 42 21.42 15.07 21.41
N ASN A 43 20.82 13.88 21.50
CA ASN A 43 20.92 12.95 22.62
C ASN A 43 21.73 11.69 22.24
N GLY A 44 22.38 11.69 21.07
CA GLY A 44 23.16 10.56 20.56
C GLY A 44 22.31 9.51 19.84
N ASN A 45 21.02 9.77 19.57
CA ASN A 45 20.20 8.88 18.77
C ASN A 45 20.19 9.34 17.31
N ARG A 46 20.34 8.39 16.38
CA ARG A 46 20.17 8.67 14.94
C ARG A 46 18.71 8.57 14.55
N ILE A 47 18.12 9.70 14.20
CA ILE A 47 16.75 9.81 13.70
C ILE A 47 16.73 10.12 12.20
N LEU A 48 15.61 9.84 11.53
CA LEU A 48 15.45 10.19 10.11
C LEU A 48 15.54 11.70 9.92
N ASP A 49 16.37 12.14 8.98
CA ASP A 49 16.43 13.54 8.60
C ASP A 49 15.34 13.83 7.56
N LEU A 50 14.25 14.43 8.02
CA LEU A 50 13.13 14.78 7.17
C LEU A 50 13.40 16.08 6.43
N LYS A 51 13.22 16.06 5.11
CA LYS A 51 13.21 17.25 4.26
C LYS A 51 11.78 17.52 3.82
N ASP A 52 11.24 18.68 4.18
CA ASP A 52 9.85 19.06 3.90
C ASP A 52 8.83 18.01 4.38
N GLY A 53 9.11 17.39 5.54
CA GLY A 53 8.29 16.32 6.11
C GLY A 53 8.46 14.94 5.46
N ALA A 54 9.31 14.81 4.43
CA ALA A 54 9.55 13.56 3.73
C ALA A 54 10.88 12.91 4.11
N VAL A 55 10.89 11.58 4.16
CA VAL A 55 12.10 10.77 4.32
C VAL A 55 12.97 10.87 3.06
N GLN A 56 14.27 10.99 3.26
CA GLN A 56 15.26 11.10 2.19
C GLN A 56 15.97 9.75 1.98
N TRP A 57 15.98 9.27 0.74
CA TRP A 57 16.71 8.06 0.35
C TRP A 57 18.21 8.29 0.34
N ASP A 58 18.97 7.41 0.98
CA ASP A 58 20.43 7.42 0.94
C ASP A 58 20.94 6.26 0.06
N ARG A 59 21.51 6.63 -1.10
CA ARG A 59 22.09 5.65 -2.02
C ARG A 59 23.29 4.94 -1.43
N ALA A 60 24.10 5.62 -0.59
CA ALA A 60 25.29 5.02 -0.01
C ALA A 60 24.93 3.83 0.89
N GLY A 61 23.79 3.92 1.58
CA GLY A 61 23.25 2.85 2.41
C GLY A 61 22.50 1.74 1.65
N ALA A 62 22.31 1.90 0.34
CA ALA A 62 21.52 1.01 -0.52
C ALA A 62 22.31 0.53 -1.74
N ASP A 63 23.59 0.18 -1.57
CA ASP A 63 24.47 -0.33 -2.63
C ASP A 63 24.55 0.59 -3.87
N ASN A 64 24.48 1.90 -3.64
CA ASN A 64 24.42 2.96 -4.65
C ASN A 64 23.19 2.89 -5.59
N LEU A 65 22.17 2.10 -5.26
CA LEU A 65 20.94 2.02 -6.02
C LEU A 65 20.04 3.24 -5.78
N SER A 66 19.36 3.67 -6.84
CA SER A 66 18.21 4.56 -6.68
C SER A 66 17.07 3.83 -5.97
N LEU A 67 16.15 4.53 -5.29
CA LEU A 67 14.97 3.90 -4.70
C LEU A 67 14.19 3.08 -5.75
N ALA A 68 14.04 3.61 -6.97
CA ALA A 68 13.34 2.92 -8.05
C ALA A 68 14.02 1.62 -8.49
N ASP A 69 15.35 1.56 -8.45
CA ASP A 69 16.09 0.34 -8.80
C ASP A 69 16.16 -0.64 -7.63
N TRP A 70 16.27 -0.15 -6.40
CA TRP A 70 16.20 -0.98 -5.20
C TRP A 70 14.83 -1.67 -5.08
N LEU A 71 13.73 -0.98 -5.42
CA LEU A 71 12.39 -1.57 -5.45
C LEU A 71 12.25 -2.76 -6.42
N LYS A 72 13.15 -2.92 -7.39
CA LYS A 72 13.17 -4.05 -8.32
C LYS A 72 13.99 -5.26 -7.81
N THR A 73 14.71 -5.09 -6.70
CA THR A 73 15.46 -6.19 -6.07
C THR A 73 14.53 -7.13 -5.31
N ASP A 74 14.99 -8.33 -4.99
CA ASP A 74 14.25 -9.28 -4.17
C ASP A 74 13.89 -8.73 -2.78
N GLU A 75 14.73 -7.85 -2.21
CA GLU A 75 14.43 -7.17 -0.94
C GLU A 75 13.33 -6.13 -1.14
N GLY A 76 13.43 -5.30 -2.18
CA GLY A 76 12.44 -4.29 -2.51
C GLY A 76 11.06 -4.85 -2.87
N GLN A 77 11.01 -6.00 -3.56
CA GLN A 77 9.76 -6.65 -3.94
C GLN A 77 8.99 -7.25 -2.74
N LYS A 78 9.67 -7.53 -1.61
CA LYS A 78 8.99 -7.96 -0.36
C LYS A 78 8.11 -6.89 0.26
N MET A 79 8.23 -5.64 -0.21
CA MET A 79 7.36 -4.54 0.19
C MET A 79 5.96 -4.63 -0.42
N ALA A 80 5.82 -5.34 -1.55
CA ALA A 80 4.53 -5.54 -2.19
C ALA A 80 3.69 -6.54 -1.39
N GLY A 81 2.38 -6.28 -1.31
CA GLY A 81 1.43 -7.23 -0.76
C GLY A 81 1.02 -8.25 -1.81
N LEU A 82 0.49 -9.39 -1.36
CA LEU A 82 0.02 -10.44 -2.27
C LEU A 82 -1.10 -9.94 -3.22
N THR A 83 -2.00 -9.13 -2.69
CA THR A 83 -3.20 -8.64 -3.40
C THR A 83 -3.03 -7.23 -3.98
N GLY A 84 -1.85 -6.62 -3.85
CA GLY A 84 -1.57 -5.28 -4.36
C GLY A 84 -0.11 -4.88 -4.24
N GLY A 85 0.38 -4.11 -5.21
CA GLY A 85 1.76 -3.58 -5.22
C GLY A 85 2.01 -2.56 -4.11
N ILE A 86 3.14 -1.87 -4.19
CA ILE A 86 3.52 -0.85 -3.20
C ILE A 86 2.80 0.46 -3.56
N GLN A 87 2.09 1.06 -2.60
CA GLN A 87 1.53 2.39 -2.80
C GLN A 87 2.66 3.40 -3.05
N GLY A 88 2.54 4.18 -4.12
CA GLY A 88 3.62 5.07 -4.56
C GLY A 88 4.55 4.49 -5.64
N ALA A 89 4.43 3.20 -5.96
CA ALA A 89 5.18 2.53 -7.02
C ALA A 89 4.25 2.03 -8.15
N GLU A 90 4.83 1.25 -9.08
CA GLU A 90 4.07 0.55 -10.11
C GLU A 90 3.10 -0.47 -9.48
N GLY A 91 1.88 -0.52 -10.00
CA GLY A 91 0.85 -1.42 -9.50
C GLY A 91 1.10 -2.86 -9.91
N THR A 92 0.94 -3.79 -8.95
CA THR A 92 1.03 -5.23 -9.21
C THR A 92 -0.16 -5.98 -8.61
N LEU A 93 -0.57 -7.08 -9.25
CA LEU A 93 -1.53 -8.05 -8.73
C LEU A 93 -0.88 -9.43 -8.74
N PHE A 94 -0.76 -10.09 -7.58
CA PHE A 94 0.00 -11.34 -7.44
C PHE A 94 1.44 -11.23 -7.97
N GLY A 95 2.07 -10.06 -7.77
CA GLY A 95 3.42 -9.76 -8.26
C GLY A 95 3.52 -9.45 -9.76
N ILE A 96 2.41 -9.51 -10.52
CA ILE A 96 2.39 -9.20 -11.95
C ILE A 96 2.06 -7.71 -12.14
N PRO A 97 2.92 -6.92 -12.80
CA PRO A 97 2.64 -5.52 -13.09
C PRO A 97 1.39 -5.33 -13.96
N TYR A 98 0.64 -4.26 -13.70
CA TYR A 98 -0.49 -3.86 -14.53
C TYR A 98 -0.38 -2.39 -14.93
N ALA A 99 -0.93 -2.04 -16.10
CA ALA A 99 -0.95 -0.68 -16.58
C ALA A 99 -2.01 0.17 -15.86
N ALA A 100 -1.73 1.45 -15.64
CA ALA A 100 -2.75 2.41 -15.20
C ALA A 100 -3.93 2.41 -16.19
N GLY A 101 -5.15 2.47 -15.67
CA GLY A 101 -6.40 2.41 -16.44
C GLY A 101 -6.85 1.02 -16.86
N SER A 102 -6.03 -0.01 -16.64
CA SER A 102 -6.43 -1.41 -16.85
C SER A 102 -7.57 -1.81 -15.89
N TRP A 103 -8.24 -2.92 -16.19
CA TRP A 103 -9.28 -3.44 -15.30
C TRP A 103 -8.70 -3.85 -13.93
N GLN A 104 -7.44 -4.29 -13.88
CA GLN A 104 -6.73 -4.59 -12.64
C GLN A 104 -6.49 -3.33 -11.80
N ASP A 105 -6.10 -2.23 -12.45
CA ASP A 105 -5.97 -0.93 -11.79
C ASP A 105 -7.28 -0.55 -11.11
N ARG A 106 -8.38 -0.51 -11.88
CA ARG A 106 -9.70 -0.16 -11.36
C ARG A 106 -10.17 -1.10 -10.24
N LEU A 107 -9.92 -2.40 -10.37
CA LEU A 107 -10.26 -3.39 -9.36
C LEU A 107 -9.52 -3.12 -8.06
N ILE A 108 -8.19 -2.95 -8.10
CA ILE A 108 -7.37 -2.75 -6.90
C ILE A 108 -7.66 -1.42 -6.23
N GLU A 109 -7.84 -0.35 -7.02
CA GLU A 109 -8.19 0.97 -6.51
C GLU A 109 -9.57 0.96 -5.83
N ALA A 110 -10.53 0.15 -6.28
CA ALA A 110 -11.83 0.00 -5.62
C ALA A 110 -11.73 -0.54 -4.19
N PHE A 111 -10.68 -1.31 -3.88
CA PHE A 111 -10.42 -1.77 -2.52
C PHE A 111 -9.67 -0.74 -1.68
N GLY A 112 -8.78 0.07 -2.27
CA GLY A 112 -7.78 0.86 -1.55
C GLY A 112 -8.30 1.71 -0.38
N GLY A 113 -9.48 2.32 -0.50
CA GLY A 113 -10.05 3.12 0.59
C GLY A 113 -10.51 2.28 1.79
N THR A 114 -11.49 1.41 1.56
CA THR A 114 -12.12 0.63 2.62
C THR A 114 -11.21 -0.47 3.16
N HIS A 115 -10.41 -1.09 2.28
CA HIS A 115 -9.43 -2.10 2.67
C HIS A 115 -8.38 -1.51 3.61
N ASP A 116 -7.82 -0.33 3.31
CA ASP A 116 -6.87 0.33 4.19
C ASP A 116 -7.49 0.79 5.51
N MET A 117 -8.75 1.24 5.48
CA MET A 117 -9.48 1.62 6.70
C MET A 117 -9.62 0.42 7.65
N ILE A 118 -10.11 -0.71 7.16
CA ILE A 118 -10.36 -1.93 7.95
C ILE A 118 -9.05 -2.65 8.27
N GLY A 119 -8.19 -2.78 7.27
CA GLY A 119 -6.94 -3.52 7.30
C GLY A 119 -5.86 -2.83 8.11
N GLY A 120 -5.77 -1.50 8.10
CA GLY A 120 -4.69 -0.79 8.77
C GLY A 120 -5.11 0.26 9.79
N LYS A 121 -6.02 1.16 9.42
CA LYS A 121 -6.35 2.31 10.30
C LYS A 121 -7.10 1.90 11.55
N VAL A 122 -8.18 1.11 11.42
CA VAL A 122 -9.01 0.66 12.55
C VAL A 122 -8.27 -0.36 13.41
N SER A 123 -7.39 -1.16 12.80
CA SER A 123 -6.57 -2.16 13.49
C SER A 123 -5.34 -1.57 14.21
N GLY A 124 -5.02 -0.28 14.00
CA GLY A 124 -3.85 0.36 14.59
C GLY A 124 -2.52 -0.06 13.96
N LEU A 125 -2.55 -0.59 12.73
CA LEU A 125 -1.37 -1.06 12.01
C LEU A 125 -0.73 0.03 11.14
N TYR A 126 -1.38 1.19 11.05
CA TYR A 126 -0.82 2.40 10.44
C TYR A 126 -0.44 3.47 11.48
N ASP A 127 0.59 4.24 11.17
CA ASP A 127 0.99 5.41 11.95
C ASP A 127 0.13 6.65 11.62
N GLU A 128 0.42 7.77 12.29
CA GLU A 128 -0.31 9.03 12.10
C GLU A 128 -0.22 9.61 10.68
N GLN A 129 0.79 9.20 9.91
CA GLN A 129 1.00 9.61 8.52
C GLN A 129 0.34 8.62 7.53
N GLY A 130 -0.28 7.55 8.03
CA GLY A 130 -0.91 6.51 7.23
C GLY A 130 0.10 5.51 6.64
N ASN A 131 1.35 5.52 7.08
CA ASN A 131 2.33 4.49 6.71
C ASN A 131 2.13 3.26 7.58
N THR A 132 2.67 2.13 7.14
CA THR A 132 2.72 0.95 7.99
C THR A 132 3.57 1.22 9.23
N ARG A 133 3.06 0.88 10.42
CA ARG A 133 3.73 1.13 11.70
C ARG A 133 5.13 0.51 11.72
N ARG A 134 6.11 1.28 12.20
CA ARG A 134 7.49 0.84 12.39
C ARG A 134 7.65 -0.04 13.62
N GLU A 135 8.80 -0.70 13.70
CA GLU A 135 9.27 -1.52 14.82
C GLU A 135 8.33 -2.69 15.16
N ARG A 136 7.58 -3.16 14.16
CA ARG A 136 6.73 -4.34 14.30
C ARG A 136 7.59 -5.58 14.52
N SER A 137 7.25 -6.35 15.53
CA SER A 137 7.84 -7.67 15.77
C SER A 137 7.56 -8.62 14.59
N GLY A 138 8.29 -9.73 14.52
CA GLY A 138 8.03 -10.75 13.49
C GLY A 138 6.59 -11.28 13.52
N HIS A 139 6.01 -11.46 14.72
CA HIS A 139 4.63 -11.93 14.87
C HIS A 139 3.62 -10.86 14.46
N GLU A 140 3.88 -9.58 14.75
CA GLU A 140 3.01 -8.47 14.32
C GLU A 140 3.01 -8.32 12.79
N LYS A 141 4.16 -8.52 12.13
CA LYS A 141 4.24 -8.51 10.67
C LYS A 141 3.37 -9.60 10.04
N ILE A 142 3.48 -10.83 10.54
CA ILE A 142 2.67 -11.97 10.06
C ILE A 142 1.18 -11.72 10.32
N ALA A 143 0.83 -11.28 11.52
CA ALA A 143 -0.56 -10.96 11.85
C ALA A 143 -1.13 -9.85 10.96
N HIS A 144 -0.33 -8.82 10.65
CA HIS A 144 -0.74 -7.75 9.75
C HIS A 144 -0.96 -8.27 8.33
N GLU A 145 -0.07 -9.11 7.80
CA GLU A 145 -0.23 -9.68 6.46
C GLU A 145 -1.50 -10.55 6.36
N VAL A 146 -1.74 -11.42 7.35
CA VAL A 146 -2.96 -12.24 7.42
C VAL A 146 -4.20 -11.37 7.54
N TRP A 147 -4.17 -10.35 8.41
CA TRP A 147 -5.31 -9.45 8.60
C TRP A 147 -5.61 -8.64 7.33
N SER A 148 -4.58 -8.21 6.60
CA SER A 148 -4.73 -7.55 5.30
C SER A 148 -5.48 -8.43 4.30
N VAL A 149 -5.19 -9.74 4.25
CA VAL A 149 -5.95 -10.69 3.41
C VAL A 149 -7.39 -10.84 3.90
N VAL A 150 -7.60 -11.00 5.21
CA VAL A 150 -8.94 -11.13 5.80
C VAL A 150 -9.80 -9.89 5.54
N ALA A 151 -9.22 -8.69 5.57
CA ALA A 151 -9.90 -7.42 5.36
C ALA A 151 -10.48 -7.25 3.93
N VAL A 152 -10.06 -8.07 2.96
CA VAL A 152 -10.64 -8.08 1.61
C VAL A 152 -12.12 -8.43 1.65
N ALA A 153 -12.52 -9.45 2.44
CA ALA A 153 -13.91 -9.90 2.51
C ALA A 153 -14.88 -8.80 2.99
N PRO A 154 -14.67 -8.13 4.13
CA PRO A 154 -15.54 -7.03 4.56
C PRO A 154 -15.41 -5.76 3.70
N ALA A 155 -14.30 -5.56 2.98
CA ALA A 155 -14.16 -4.45 2.03
C ALA A 155 -14.88 -4.71 0.69
N THR A 156 -15.09 -5.97 0.33
CA THR A 156 -15.71 -6.39 -0.95
C THR A 156 -17.04 -5.69 -1.27
N PRO A 157 -18.04 -5.60 -0.39
CA PRO A 157 -19.30 -4.92 -0.73
C PRO A 157 -19.10 -3.43 -1.07
N PHE A 158 -18.13 -2.76 -0.46
CA PHE A 158 -17.81 -1.37 -0.76
C PHE A 158 -17.05 -1.23 -2.08
N ALA A 159 -16.07 -2.11 -2.33
CA ALA A 159 -15.37 -2.15 -3.62
C ALA A 159 -16.33 -2.45 -4.78
N MET A 160 -17.29 -3.35 -4.58
CA MET A 160 -18.34 -3.63 -5.56
C MET A 160 -19.20 -2.39 -5.82
N ALA A 161 -19.48 -1.57 -4.81
CA ALA A 161 -20.28 -0.35 -4.97
C ALA A 161 -19.55 0.71 -5.81
N GLU A 162 -18.23 0.77 -5.72
CA GLU A 162 -17.40 1.65 -6.58
C GLU A 162 -17.26 1.10 -8.01
N LEU A 163 -17.13 -0.22 -8.17
CA LEU A 163 -16.76 -0.83 -9.45
C LEU A 163 -17.96 -1.18 -10.35
N LEU A 164 -19.08 -1.61 -9.75
CA LEU A 164 -20.20 -2.15 -10.50
C LEU A 164 -21.21 -1.05 -10.87
N PRO A 165 -21.62 -0.96 -12.15
CA PRO A 165 -22.61 0.01 -12.56
C PRO A 165 -24.02 -0.37 -12.02
N PRO A 166 -24.96 0.59 -11.93
CA PRO A 166 -26.30 0.36 -11.39
C PRO A 166 -27.06 -0.80 -12.05
N GLU A 167 -26.83 -1.04 -13.34
CA GLU A 167 -27.46 -2.12 -14.11
C GLU A 167 -27.04 -3.51 -13.59
N VAL A 168 -25.79 -3.67 -13.15
CA VAL A 168 -25.31 -4.92 -12.57
C VAL A 168 -25.97 -5.16 -11.22
N TRP A 169 -26.11 -4.12 -10.39
CA TRP A 169 -26.85 -4.20 -9.13
C TRP A 169 -28.31 -4.59 -9.34
N LYS A 170 -28.95 -4.04 -10.38
CA LYS A 170 -30.30 -4.41 -10.77
C LYS A 170 -30.39 -5.89 -11.16
N ALA A 171 -29.43 -6.40 -11.93
CA ALA A 171 -29.37 -7.81 -12.30
C ALA A 171 -29.21 -8.72 -11.07
N ILE A 172 -28.30 -8.38 -10.16
CA ILE A 172 -28.10 -9.11 -8.89
C ILE A 172 -29.40 -9.15 -8.07
N SER A 173 -30.10 -8.01 -7.95
CA SER A 173 -31.38 -7.91 -7.25
C SER A 173 -32.45 -8.84 -7.85
N ILE A 174 -32.56 -8.89 -9.18
CA ILE A 174 -33.50 -9.77 -9.87
C ILE A 174 -33.16 -11.24 -9.59
N LEU A 175 -31.88 -11.64 -9.69
CA LEU A 175 -31.44 -13.00 -9.46
C LEU A 175 -31.68 -13.45 -8.02
N LEU A 176 -31.38 -12.60 -7.04
CA LEU A 176 -31.63 -12.87 -5.62
C LEU A 176 -33.14 -12.93 -5.32
N GLY A 177 -33.94 -12.12 -6.00
CA GLY A 177 -35.41 -12.15 -5.89
C GLY A 177 -36.02 -13.42 -6.48
N ALA A 178 -35.46 -13.96 -7.56
CA ALA A 178 -35.90 -15.20 -8.20
C ALA A 178 -35.44 -16.48 -7.49
N ALA A 179 -34.45 -16.36 -6.60
CA ALA A 179 -33.94 -17.46 -5.76
C ALA A 179 -34.69 -17.61 -4.43
N LYS A 180 -35.69 -16.76 -4.16
CA LYS A 180 -36.66 -16.90 -3.06
C LYS A 180 -37.85 -17.75 -3.47
#